data_AF-A0A2S0VL79-F1
#
_entry.id   AF-A0A2S0VL79-F1
#
_cell.length_a   1.000
_cell.length_b   1.000
_cell.length_c   1.000
_cell.angle_alpha   90.00
_cell.angle_beta   90.00
_cell.angle_gamma   90.00
#
_symmetry.space_group_name_H-M   'P 1'
#
loop_
_entity.id
_entity.type
_entity.pdbx_description
1 polymer ?
#
loop_
_entity_poly.entity_id
_entity_poly.type
_entity_poly.pdbx_seq_one_letter_code
_entity_poly.pdbx_strand_id
1 'polypeptide(L)'
;MQQQPLVHELQLGNKLNHAIGQPSRADFGLLVAMLSEQAQEFAQFQLEKQQIPQDNHQEEKLKAELGIVEPLRLSADENYFKHAHNINKGLHQAGMASMCLNRYLIRDALSQYNDPNKLDDNVLANCSLHAARRIKAQEEGKDPALEIEQDLTQLKEVIEQANQYAA
;
A
#
# COMPACT_ATOMS: atom_id res chain seq x y z
N MET A 1 18.18 -5.85 -19.48
CA MET A 1 16.85 -5.80 -20.10
C MET A 1 15.87 -5.27 -19.08
N GLN A 2 15.42 -4.01 -19.18
CA GLN A 2 14.34 -3.50 -18.36
C GLN A 2 13.03 -4.08 -18.90
N GLN A 3 12.39 -4.97 -18.15
CA GLN A 3 11.05 -5.43 -18.47
C GLN A 3 10.07 -4.35 -18.00
N GLN A 4 9.40 -3.66 -18.94
CA GLN A 4 8.28 -2.79 -18.61
C GLN A 4 7.11 -3.68 -18.15
N PRO A 5 6.68 -3.59 -16.88
CA PRO A 5 5.59 -4.41 -16.37
C PRO A 5 4.26 -3.97 -17.00
N LEU A 6 3.41 -4.96 -17.28
CA LEU A 6 2.10 -4.77 -17.89
C LEU A 6 1.10 -4.41 -16.79
N VAL A 7 0.78 -3.13 -16.65
CA VAL A 7 -0.06 -2.59 -15.58
C VAL A 7 -1.50 -2.47 -16.03
N HIS A 8 -1.73 -1.92 -17.23
CA HIS A 8 -3.05 -1.54 -17.71
C HIS A 8 -3.38 -2.18 -19.06
N GLU A 9 -4.67 -2.51 -19.28
CA GLU A 9 -5.18 -3.07 -20.53
C GLU A 9 -4.83 -2.23 -21.78
N LEU A 10 -4.95 -0.90 -21.70
CA LEU A 10 -4.47 0.04 -22.72
C LEU A 10 -3.07 -0.26 -23.27
N GLN A 11 -2.14 -0.78 -22.45
CA GLN A 11 -0.78 -1.13 -22.91
C GLN A 11 -0.79 -2.35 -23.86
N LEU A 12 -1.84 -3.18 -23.82
CA LEU A 12 -2.05 -4.31 -24.72
C LEU A 12 -2.78 -3.88 -26.02
N GLY A 13 -3.50 -2.76 -26.01
CA GLY A 13 -4.32 -2.30 -27.13
C GLY A 13 -5.27 -3.40 -27.61
N ASN A 14 -5.14 -3.82 -28.87
CA ASN A 14 -6.01 -4.84 -29.48
C ASN A 14 -5.54 -6.29 -29.29
N LYS A 15 -4.44 -6.53 -28.57
CA LYS A 15 -3.88 -7.89 -28.40
C LYS A 15 -4.81 -8.80 -27.60
N LEU A 16 -5.50 -8.26 -26.60
CA LEU A 16 -6.47 -9.01 -25.81
C LEU A 16 -7.65 -9.48 -26.70
N ASN A 17 -8.18 -8.58 -27.53
CA ASN A 17 -9.24 -8.89 -28.50
C ASN A 17 -8.82 -9.95 -29.52
N HIS A 18 -7.57 -9.89 -30.01
CA HIS A 18 -7.04 -10.90 -30.92
C HIS A 18 -6.88 -12.27 -30.25
N ALA A 19 -6.47 -12.31 -28.97
CA ALA A 19 -6.31 -13.54 -28.22
C ALA A 19 -7.66 -14.26 -27.97
N ILE A 20 -8.76 -13.53 -27.85
CA ILE A 20 -10.12 -14.10 -27.75
C ILE A 20 -10.54 -14.78 -29.06
N GLY A 21 -10.16 -14.20 -30.20
CA GLY A 21 -10.48 -14.74 -31.52
C GLY A 21 -9.67 -15.97 -31.94
N GLN A 22 -8.55 -16.24 -31.26
CA GLN A 22 -7.69 -17.38 -31.54
C GLN A 22 -8.05 -18.58 -30.66
N PRO A 23 -7.85 -19.83 -31.14
CA PRO A 23 -8.16 -21.04 -30.37
C PRO A 23 -7.26 -21.24 -29.14
N SER A 24 -6.18 -20.45 -29.01
CA SER A 24 -5.25 -20.50 -27.89
C SER A 24 -5.77 -19.70 -26.70
N ARG A 25 -6.68 -20.30 -25.92
CA ARG A 25 -7.16 -19.71 -24.65
C ARG A 25 -6.06 -19.51 -23.61
N ALA A 26 -4.93 -20.21 -23.76
CA ALA A 26 -3.77 -20.06 -22.90
C ALA A 26 -3.14 -18.67 -23.00
N ASP A 27 -3.09 -18.09 -24.20
CA ASP A 27 -2.49 -16.78 -24.43
C ASP A 27 -3.32 -15.67 -23.79
N PHE A 28 -4.64 -15.78 -23.88
CA PHE A 28 -5.55 -14.87 -23.17
C PHE A 28 -5.36 -14.96 -21.65
N GLY A 29 -5.33 -16.19 -21.10
CA GLY A 29 -5.12 -16.40 -19.67
C GLY A 29 -3.79 -15.84 -19.18
N LEU A 30 -2.73 -15.97 -19.97
CA LEU A 30 -1.41 -15.42 -19.66
C LEU A 30 -1.41 -13.88 -19.69
N LEU A 31 -2.03 -13.27 -20.71
CA LEU A 31 -2.13 -11.81 -20.82
C LEU A 31 -2.91 -11.21 -19.64
N VAL A 32 -3.98 -11.87 -19.21
CA VAL A 32 -4.75 -11.47 -18.02
C VAL A 32 -3.95 -11.67 -16.73
N ALA A 33 -3.22 -12.77 -16.59
CA ALA A 33 -2.40 -13.04 -15.40
C ALA A 33 -1.20 -12.08 -15.26
N MET A 34 -0.73 -11.47 -16.35
CA MET A 34 0.35 -10.49 -16.31
C MET A 34 -0.13 -9.07 -15.93
N LEU A 35 -1.42 -8.77 -16.12
CA LEU A 35 -2.00 -7.49 -15.72
C LEU A 35 -1.98 -7.34 -14.19
N SER A 36 -2.02 -6.10 -13.71
CA SER A 36 -2.10 -5.84 -12.27
C SER A 36 -3.42 -6.36 -11.70
N GLU A 37 -3.43 -6.92 -10.49
CA GLU A 37 -4.70 -7.34 -9.84
C GLU A 37 -5.36 -6.16 -9.10
N GLN A 38 -4.63 -5.06 -8.90
CA GLN A 38 -5.10 -3.94 -8.11
C GLN A 38 -5.98 -2.99 -8.93
N ALA A 39 -7.27 -2.93 -8.59
CA ALA A 39 -8.26 -2.01 -9.17
C ALA A 39 -7.82 -0.52 -9.16
N GLN A 40 -7.00 -0.12 -8.19
CA GLN A 40 -6.48 1.24 -8.07
C GLN A 40 -5.52 1.61 -9.19
N GLU A 41 -4.83 0.64 -9.78
CA GLU A 41 -3.87 0.87 -10.89
C GLU A 41 -4.59 0.98 -12.24
N PHE A 42 -5.84 0.52 -12.32
CA PHE A 42 -6.71 0.67 -13.49
C PHE A 42 -7.55 1.95 -13.46
N ALA A 43 -7.44 2.75 -12.40
CA ALA A 43 -8.18 3.99 -12.31
C ALA A 43 -7.65 4.98 -13.35
N GLN A 44 -8.41 5.18 -14.44
CA GLN A 44 -8.17 6.22 -15.45
C GLN A 44 -8.18 7.63 -14.84
N PHE A 45 -8.84 7.80 -13.68
CA PHE A 45 -9.00 9.07 -12.99
C PHE A 45 -8.18 9.06 -11.70
N GLN A 46 -7.01 9.68 -11.75
CA GLN A 46 -6.30 10.08 -10.55
C GLN A 46 -6.95 11.39 -10.10
N LEU A 47 -7.97 11.28 -9.26
CA LEU A 47 -8.54 12.46 -8.61
C LEU A 47 -7.41 13.12 -7.83
N GLU A 48 -7.21 14.43 -8.05
CA GLU A 48 -6.36 15.21 -7.17
C GLU A 48 -6.83 14.92 -5.76
N LYS A 49 -5.92 14.42 -4.90
CA LYS A 49 -6.24 14.20 -3.49
C LYS A 49 -6.66 15.56 -2.97
N GLN A 50 -7.97 15.76 -2.85
CA GLN A 50 -8.49 16.95 -2.22
C GLN A 50 -7.81 16.98 -0.86
N GLN A 51 -7.02 18.03 -0.63
CA GLN A 51 -6.54 18.32 0.71
C GLN A 51 -7.81 18.63 1.47
N ILE A 52 -8.43 17.58 2.03
CA ILE A 52 -9.48 17.74 3.03
C ILE A 52 -8.76 18.60 4.07
N PRO A 53 -9.14 19.88 4.24
CA PRO A 53 -8.54 20.67 5.29
C PRO A 53 -8.72 19.82 6.53
N GLN A 54 -7.64 19.61 7.29
CA GLN A 54 -7.71 18.91 8.57
C GLN A 54 -8.64 19.74 9.45
N ASP A 55 -9.93 19.55 9.28
CA ASP A 55 -10.93 20.22 10.06
C ASP A 55 -10.72 19.73 11.49
N ASN A 56 -10.82 20.65 12.42
CA ASN A 56 -10.30 20.63 13.78
C ASN A 56 -10.87 19.52 14.70
N HIS A 57 -11.49 18.47 14.14
CA HIS A 57 -11.72 17.20 14.79
C HIS A 57 -10.39 16.45 14.90
N GLN A 58 -9.53 16.96 15.78
CA GLN A 58 -8.31 16.30 16.22
C GLN A 58 -8.65 14.84 16.52
N GLU A 59 -8.09 13.92 15.75
CA GLU A 59 -8.25 12.47 15.92
C GLU A 59 -8.02 12.05 17.39
N GLU A 60 -7.14 12.78 18.09
CA GLU A 60 -6.87 12.68 19.52
C GLU A 60 -8.09 12.95 20.41
N LYS A 61 -8.93 13.94 20.08
CA LYS A 61 -10.17 14.22 20.81
C LYS A 61 -11.18 13.09 20.64
N LEU A 62 -11.34 12.58 19.41
CA LEU A 62 -12.21 11.42 19.17
C LEU A 62 -11.70 10.17 19.91
N LYS A 63 -10.37 9.92 19.89
CA LYS A 63 -9.76 8.82 20.63
C LYS A 63 -10.01 8.93 22.14
N ALA A 64 -9.91 10.15 22.68
CA ALA A 64 -10.22 10.42 24.08
C ALA A 64 -11.70 10.18 24.41
N GLU A 65 -12.62 10.65 23.57
CA GLU A 65 -14.08 10.44 23.74
C GLU A 65 -14.47 8.96 23.65
N LEU A 66 -13.82 8.20 22.75
CA LEU A 66 -14.04 6.77 22.56
C LEU A 66 -13.31 5.90 23.61
N GLY A 67 -12.52 6.50 24.49
CA GLY A 67 -11.73 5.78 25.49
C GLY A 67 -10.69 4.83 24.89
N ILE A 68 -10.20 5.15 23.68
CA ILE A 68 -9.21 4.32 22.98
C ILE A 68 -7.88 4.43 23.71
N VAL A 69 -7.38 3.28 24.17
CA VAL A 69 -6.06 3.17 24.79
C VAL A 69 -4.98 3.49 23.76
N GLU A 70 -3.85 4.04 24.22
CA GLU A 70 -2.68 4.38 23.41
C GLU A 70 -2.35 3.27 22.38
N PRO A 71 -2.08 3.62 21.11
CA PRO A 71 -1.82 2.64 20.07
C PRO A 71 -0.65 1.73 20.42
N LEU A 72 -0.74 0.46 20.01
CA LEU A 72 0.34 -0.50 20.19
C LEU A 72 1.60 0.02 19.48
N ARG A 73 2.66 0.21 20.25
CA ARG A 73 3.93 0.69 19.71
C ARG A 73 4.56 -0.39 18.84
N LEU A 74 5.01 0.01 17.65
CA LEU A 74 5.63 -0.93 16.71
C LEU A 74 7.13 -1.13 16.99
N SER A 75 7.81 -0.06 17.43
CA SER A 75 9.23 -0.07 17.78
C SER A 75 9.44 0.18 19.26
N ALA A 76 10.54 -0.33 19.82
CA ALA A 76 10.93 -0.07 21.19
C ALA A 76 11.46 1.37 21.36
N ASP A 77 11.18 1.92 22.53
CA ASP A 77 11.67 3.22 23.00
C ASP A 77 12.57 3.00 24.24
N GLU A 78 13.26 4.03 24.74
CA GLU A 78 14.10 3.91 25.95
C GLU A 78 13.34 3.36 27.16
N ASN A 79 12.05 3.66 27.24
CA ASN A 79 11.17 3.19 28.31
C ASN A 79 10.85 1.68 28.22
N TYR A 80 10.93 1.09 27.03
CA TYR A 80 10.70 -0.34 26.82
C TYR A 80 11.68 -1.19 27.64
N PHE A 81 12.97 -0.84 27.66
CA PHE A 81 13.98 -1.60 28.39
C PHE A 81 13.76 -1.54 29.90
N LYS A 82 13.32 -0.41 30.43
CA LYS A 82 12.96 -0.26 31.85
C LYS A 82 11.76 -1.15 32.19
N HIS A 83 10.76 -1.20 31.32
CA HIS A 83 9.60 -2.05 31.50
C HIS A 83 9.94 -3.54 31.45
N ALA A 84 10.73 -3.97 30.46
CA ALA A 84 11.23 -5.35 30.35
C ALA A 84 12.05 -5.78 31.58
N HIS A 85 12.83 -4.86 32.16
CA HIS A 85 13.54 -5.11 33.42
C HIS A 85 12.57 -5.33 34.59
N ASN A 86 11.53 -4.50 34.72
CA ASN A 86 10.51 -4.65 35.75
C ASN A 86 9.72 -5.96 35.62
N ILE A 87 9.40 -6.38 34.40
CA ILE A 87 8.77 -7.67 34.12
C ILE A 87 9.69 -8.82 34.61
N ASN A 88 10.98 -8.78 34.28
CA ASN A 88 11.95 -9.78 34.74
C ASN A 88 12.07 -9.81 36.27
N LYS A 89 12.12 -8.65 36.91
CA LYS A 89 12.15 -8.55 38.37
C LYS A 89 10.88 -9.16 38.99
N GLY A 90 9.70 -8.88 38.42
CA GLY A 90 8.44 -9.46 38.84
C GLY A 90 8.40 -10.98 38.68
N LEU A 91 8.98 -11.50 37.58
CA LEU A 91 9.14 -12.94 37.37
C LEU A 91 10.01 -13.58 38.46
N HIS A 92 11.15 -12.99 38.80
CA HIS A 92 12.05 -13.52 39.83
C HIS A 92 11.44 -13.46 41.25
N GLN A 93 10.62 -12.44 41.53
CA GLN A 93 10.09 -12.21 42.88
C GLN A 93 8.75 -12.89 43.14
N ALA A 94 7.83 -12.86 42.17
CA ALA A 94 6.44 -13.28 42.33
C ALA A 94 5.98 -14.30 41.28
N GLY A 95 6.91 -14.80 40.45
CA GLY A 95 6.66 -15.85 39.48
C GLY A 95 5.88 -15.41 38.24
N MET A 96 5.42 -16.40 37.47
CA MET A 96 4.82 -16.20 36.14
C MET A 96 3.53 -15.39 36.16
N ALA A 97 2.71 -15.50 37.20
CA ALA A 97 1.44 -14.79 37.29
C ALA A 97 1.64 -13.26 37.34
N SER A 98 2.65 -12.80 38.10
CA SER A 98 3.03 -11.39 38.16
C SER A 98 3.56 -10.88 36.83
N MET A 99 4.38 -11.70 36.15
CA MET A 99 4.91 -11.39 34.83
C MET A 99 3.79 -11.18 33.79
N CYS A 100 2.85 -12.13 33.71
CA CYS A 100 1.73 -12.06 32.78
C CYS A 100 0.85 -10.84 33.05
N LEU A 101 0.49 -10.60 34.31
CA LEU A 101 -0.31 -9.44 34.70
C LEU A 101 0.36 -8.13 34.25
N ASN A 102 1.66 -7.98 34.50
CA ASN A 102 2.40 -6.78 34.14
C ASN A 102 2.40 -6.56 32.61
N ARG A 103 2.58 -7.63 31.82
CA ARG A 103 2.53 -7.57 30.36
C ARG A 103 1.13 -7.26 29.80
N TYR A 104 0.06 -7.59 30.53
CA TYR A 104 -1.30 -7.23 30.10
C TYR A 104 -1.69 -5.80 30.48
N LEU A 105 -1.14 -5.27 31.58
CA LEU A 105 -1.40 -3.90 32.02
C LEU A 105 -0.67 -2.87 31.15
N ILE A 106 0.56 -3.17 30.73
CA ILE A 106 1.37 -2.29 29.89
C ILE A 106 1.72 -3.04 28.61
N ARG A 107 1.17 -2.55 27.48
CA ARG A 107 1.44 -3.15 26.17
C ARG A 107 2.86 -2.84 25.74
N ASP A 108 3.67 -3.88 25.63
CA ASP A 108 5.03 -3.83 25.09
C ASP A 108 5.03 -3.50 23.59
N ALA A 109 6.15 -2.96 23.11
CA ALA A 109 6.37 -2.77 21.68
C ALA A 109 6.38 -4.11 20.94
N LEU A 110 5.87 -4.13 19.70
CA LEU A 110 5.80 -5.33 18.87
C LEU A 110 7.20 -5.87 18.51
N SER A 111 8.14 -4.97 18.20
CA SER A 111 9.53 -5.31 17.91
C SER A 111 10.48 -4.37 18.65
N GLN A 112 11.66 -4.88 18.99
CA GLN A 112 12.76 -4.08 19.56
C GLN A 112 13.38 -3.16 18.51
N TYR A 113 13.40 -3.62 17.25
CA TYR A 113 13.95 -2.90 16.12
C TYR A 113 12.89 -2.92 15.03
N ASN A 114 12.10 -1.86 14.93
CA ASN A 114 11.19 -1.66 13.81
C ASN A 114 11.55 -0.37 13.11
N ASP A 115 12.17 -0.49 11.94
CA ASP A 115 12.37 0.64 11.04
C ASP A 115 11.13 0.75 10.14
N PRO A 116 10.35 1.84 10.22
CA PRO A 116 9.16 2.01 9.40
C PRO A 116 9.46 2.02 7.89
N ASN A 117 10.70 2.29 7.49
CA ASN A 117 11.08 2.42 6.09
C ASN A 117 11.70 1.14 5.52
N LYS A 118 11.92 0.10 6.33
CA LYS A 118 12.61 -1.11 5.90
C LYS A 118 11.73 -2.34 6.04
N LEU A 119 11.50 -3.02 4.92
CA LEU A 119 10.93 -4.37 4.88
C LEU A 119 12.05 -5.42 4.89
N ASP A 120 11.72 -6.64 5.30
CA ASP A 120 12.63 -7.79 5.19
C ASP A 120 12.83 -8.17 3.71
N ASP A 121 14.08 -8.44 3.33
CA ASP A 121 14.49 -8.84 1.99
C ASP A 121 13.72 -10.09 1.51
N ASN A 122 13.39 -11.02 2.42
CA ASN A 122 12.61 -12.21 2.09
C ASN A 122 11.16 -11.87 1.74
N VAL A 123 10.59 -10.86 2.38
CA VAL A 123 9.23 -10.39 2.08
C VAL A 123 9.24 -9.68 0.73
N LEU A 124 10.25 -8.83 0.49
CA LEU A 124 10.44 -8.15 -0.79
C LEU A 124 10.63 -9.12 -1.95
N ALA A 125 11.40 -10.19 -1.75
CA ALA A 125 11.62 -11.22 -2.76
C ALA A 125 10.35 -12.02 -3.13
N ASN A 126 9.39 -12.10 -2.21
CA ASN A 126 8.11 -12.79 -2.41
C ASN A 126 6.98 -11.85 -2.86
N CYS A 127 7.21 -10.54 -2.92
CA CYS A 127 6.22 -9.60 -3.43
C CYS A 127 5.99 -9.82 -4.93
N SER A 128 4.75 -9.54 -5.38
CA SER A 128 4.44 -9.51 -6.81
C SER A 128 5.28 -8.44 -7.53
N LEU A 129 5.47 -8.61 -8.83
CA LEU A 129 6.20 -7.64 -9.66
C LEU A 129 5.67 -6.21 -9.51
N HIS A 130 4.34 -6.06 -9.45
CA HIS A 130 3.65 -4.78 -9.30
C HIS A 130 3.89 -4.15 -7.92
N ALA A 131 3.87 -4.97 -6.86
CA ALA A 131 4.18 -4.52 -5.50
C ALA A 131 5.66 -4.08 -5.38
N ALA A 132 6.59 -4.85 -5.93
CA ALA A 132 8.02 -4.50 -5.93
C ALA A 132 8.29 -3.20 -6.69
N ARG A 133 7.59 -2.95 -7.80
CA ARG A 133 7.67 -1.68 -8.55
C ARG A 133 7.23 -0.50 -7.69
N ARG A 134 6.13 -0.63 -6.94
CA ARG A 134 5.61 0.45 -6.08
C ARG A 134 6.58 0.79 -4.95
N ILE A 135 7.17 -0.22 -4.33
CA ILE A 135 8.15 -0.03 -3.25
C ILE A 135 9.35 0.76 -3.78
N LYS A 136 9.90 0.36 -4.94
CA LYS A 136 11.00 1.09 -5.59
C LYS A 136 10.62 2.52 -5.98
N ALA A 137 9.42 2.72 -6.52
CA ALA A 137 8.95 4.06 -6.89
C ALA A 137 8.82 4.97 -5.65
N GLN A 138 8.36 4.42 -4.52
CA GLN A 138 8.27 5.12 -3.25
C GLN A 138 9.66 5.46 -2.67
N GLU A 139 10.65 4.58 -2.81
CA GLU A 139 12.06 4.86 -2.46
C GLU A 139 12.68 5.97 -3.32
N GLU A 140 12.32 6.02 -4.60
CA GLU A 140 12.76 7.04 -5.56
C GLU A 140 11.97 8.36 -5.48
N GLY A 141 10.96 8.44 -4.60
CA GLY A 141 10.10 9.62 -4.44
C GLY A 141 9.22 9.92 -5.66
N LYS A 142 9.02 8.94 -6.56
CA LYS A 142 8.14 9.04 -7.72
C LYS A 142 6.85 8.29 -7.43
N ASP A 143 5.71 8.95 -7.55
CA ASP A 143 4.45 8.22 -7.55
C ASP A 143 4.37 7.39 -8.85
N PRO A 144 4.29 6.04 -8.79
CA PRO A 144 4.30 5.18 -9.98
C PRO A 144 3.06 5.37 -10.88
N ALA A 145 2.09 6.15 -10.40
CA ALA A 145 0.89 6.56 -11.12
C ALA A 145 1.16 7.74 -12.08
N LEU A 146 2.23 8.53 -11.87
CA LEU A 146 2.52 9.76 -12.62
C LEU A 146 3.24 9.53 -13.96
N GLU A 147 3.78 8.33 -14.22
CA GLU A 147 4.55 8.06 -15.43
C GLU A 147 3.73 7.47 -16.58
N ILE A 148 2.40 7.37 -16.45
CA ILE A 148 1.55 7.09 -17.61
C ILE A 148 1.27 8.43 -18.27
N GLU A 149 2.12 8.81 -19.22
CA GLU A 149 1.83 9.87 -20.18
C GLU A 149 0.63 9.41 -21.02
N GLN A 150 -0.57 9.62 -20.49
CA GLN A 150 -1.79 9.42 -21.25
C GLN A 150 -1.81 10.52 -22.30
N ASP A 151 -1.72 10.13 -23.56
CA ASP A 151 -1.91 11.00 -24.72
C ASP A 151 -3.40 11.41 -24.79
N LEU A 152 -3.81 12.25 -23.83
CA LEU A 152 -5.16 12.80 -23.65
C LEU A 152 -5.60 13.63 -24.87
N THR A 153 -4.64 13.96 -25.73
CA THR A 153 -4.82 14.66 -27.01
C THR A 153 -5.84 13.95 -27.89
N GLN A 154 -5.81 12.62 -27.96
CA GLN A 154 -6.71 11.83 -28.82
C GLN A 154 -8.16 11.86 -28.32
N LEU A 155 -8.38 11.86 -27.00
CA LEU A 155 -9.72 11.98 -26.40
C LEU A 155 -10.31 13.38 -26.62
N LYS A 156 -9.47 14.42 -26.52
CA LYS A 156 -9.89 15.80 -26.74
C LYS A 156 -10.31 16.04 -28.20
N GLU A 157 -9.57 15.50 -29.17
CA GLU A 157 -9.92 15.56 -30.58
C GLU A 157 -11.25 14.87 -30.88
N VAL A 158 -11.50 13.70 -30.29
CA VAL A 158 -12.77 12.96 -30.48
C VAL A 158 -13.95 13.74 -29.89
N ILE A 159 -13.78 14.38 -28.74
CA ILE A 159 -14.83 15.21 -28.12
C ILE A 159 -15.10 16.48 -28.96
N GLU A 160 -14.07 17.12 -29.50
CA GLU A 160 -14.22 18.29 -30.39
C GLU A 160 -14.93 17.90 -31.70
N GLN A 161 -14.59 16.75 -32.30
CA GLN A 161 -15.29 16.24 -33.48
C GLN A 161 -16.76 15.93 -33.17
N ALA A 162 -17.06 15.25 -32.05
CA ALA A 162 -18.44 14.94 -31.67
C ALA A 162 -19.29 16.20 -31.45
N ASN A 163 -18.71 17.25 -30.87
CA ASN A 163 -19.39 18.54 -30.69
C ASN A 163 -19.59 19.30 -32.02
N GLN A 164 -18.71 19.14 -33.01
CA GLN A 164 -18.89 19.70 -34.35
C GLN A 164 -20.02 19.03 -35.14
N TYR A 165 -20.29 17.74 -34.90
CA TYR A 165 -21.42 17.03 -35.53
C TYR A 165 -22.77 17.28 -34.83
N ALA A 166 -22.77 17.87 -33.64
CA ALA A 166 -23.97 18.17 -32.86
C ALA A 166 -24.51 19.59 -33.07
N ALA A 167 -23.86 20.41 -33.90
CA ALA A 167 -24.28 21.76 -34.31
C ALA A 167 -24.69 21.77 -35.80
#